data_AF-A0A1H8AZR5-F1
#
_entry.id   AF-A0A1H8AZR5-F1
#
_cell.length_a   1.000
_cell.length_b   1.000
_cell.length_c   1.000
_cell.angle_alpha   90.00
_cell.angle_beta   90.00
_cell.angle_gamma   90.00
#
_symmetry.space_group_name_H-M   'P 1'
#
loop_
_entity.id
_entity.type
_entity.pdbx_description
1 polymer ?
#
loop_
_entity_poly.entity_id
_entity_poly.type
_entity_poly.pdbx_seq_one_letter_code
_entity_poly.pdbx_strand_id
1 'polypeptide(L)'
;MYQYFSLLYNKHKKPVLPIAIFAHNLKRNERNQFTVTFPFFHVLTFDFLKVELNKINWRDYIQSNNPVAAALLSKMGYSEKEKVQVKKEFLRMLVKMELNPAKAELINGFFETYLFLNKRQGGTTHGRD
;
A
#
# COMPACT_ATOMS: atom_id res chain seq x y z
N MET A 1 -6.79 -12.99 -1.85
CA MET A 1 -5.48 -13.19 -2.51
C MET A 1 -5.40 -14.53 -3.24
N TYR A 2 -5.71 -15.66 -2.59
CA TYR A 2 -5.70 -17.01 -3.21
C TYR A 2 -6.39 -17.07 -4.60
N GLN A 3 -7.61 -16.55 -4.74
CA GLN A 3 -8.33 -16.54 -6.02
C GLN A 3 -7.55 -15.83 -7.15
N TYR A 4 -7.00 -14.64 -6.89
CA TYR A 4 -6.21 -13.90 -7.87
C TYR A 4 -4.94 -14.65 -8.29
N PHE A 5 -4.24 -15.23 -7.31
CA PHE A 5 -3.08 -16.08 -7.57
C PHE A 5 -3.45 -17.27 -8.46
N SER A 6 -4.51 -18.00 -8.11
CA SER A 6 -4.94 -19.18 -8.87
C SER A 6 -5.33 -18.84 -10.31
N LEU A 7 -6.02 -17.72 -10.53
CA LEU A 7 -6.35 -17.24 -11.87
C LEU A 7 -5.10 -16.89 -12.69
N LEU A 8 -4.18 -16.11 -12.12
CA LEU A 8 -2.94 -15.71 -12.79
C LEU A 8 -2.03 -16.91 -13.09
N TYR A 9 -1.84 -17.78 -12.11
CA TYR A 9 -1.05 -18.99 -12.26
C TYR A 9 -1.67 -19.93 -13.30
N ASN A 10 -3.00 -20.09 -13.29
CA ASN A 10 -3.66 -20.91 -14.29
C ASN A 10 -3.50 -20.35 -15.71
N LYS A 11 -3.63 -19.04 -15.88
CA LYS A 11 -3.52 -18.38 -17.18
C LYS A 11 -2.10 -18.41 -17.75
N HIS A 12 -1.10 -18.16 -16.91
CA HIS A 12 0.27 -17.92 -17.38
C HIS A 12 1.25 -19.05 -17.12
N LYS A 13 0.92 -20.00 -16.22
CA LYS A 13 1.76 -21.15 -15.85
C LYS A 13 3.20 -20.75 -15.48
N LYS A 14 3.35 -19.58 -14.86
CA LYS A 14 4.64 -19.05 -14.37
C LYS A 14 4.61 -18.93 -12.85
N PRO A 15 5.78 -19.00 -12.18
CA PRO A 15 5.86 -18.65 -10.75
C PRO A 15 5.34 -17.23 -10.50
N VAL A 16 4.45 -17.06 -9.53
CA VAL A 16 3.88 -15.77 -9.12
C VAL A 16 4.11 -15.62 -7.62
N LEU A 17 4.71 -14.49 -7.20
CA LEU A 17 4.83 -14.13 -5.78
C LEU A 17 3.64 -13.24 -5.39
N PRO A 18 2.66 -13.75 -4.62
CA PRO A 18 1.52 -12.95 -4.18
C PRO A 18 1.95 -11.95 -3.10
N ILE A 19 1.69 -10.66 -3.36
CA ILE A 19 1.94 -9.57 -2.40
C ILE A 19 0.65 -8.75 -2.24
N ALA A 20 0.14 -8.67 -1.01
CA ALA A 20 -1.00 -7.84 -0.65
C ALA A 20 -0.54 -6.50 -0.09
N ILE A 21 -1.04 -5.39 -0.64
CA ILE A 21 -0.77 -4.03 -0.14
C ILE A 21 -1.99 -3.56 0.63
N PHE A 22 -1.82 -3.30 1.93
CA PHE A 22 -2.85 -2.80 2.82
C PHE A 22 -2.63 -1.31 3.09
N ALA A 23 -3.53 -0.49 2.56
CA ALA A 23 -3.47 0.98 2.61
C ALA A 23 -4.54 1.62 3.51
N HIS A 24 -5.20 0.82 4.35
CA HIS A 24 -6.24 1.29 5.26
C HIS A 24 -5.65 1.85 6.56
N ASN A 25 -6.36 2.78 7.19
CA ASN A 25 -5.88 3.47 8.40
C ASN A 25 -6.14 2.68 9.70
N LEU A 26 -6.88 1.57 9.62
CA LEU A 26 -7.13 0.70 10.77
C LEU A 26 -5.85 -0.03 11.18
N LYS A 27 -5.51 0.01 12.47
CA LYS A 27 -4.42 -0.78 13.04
C LYS A 27 -4.87 -2.22 13.29
N ARG A 28 -5.26 -2.93 12.24
CA ARG A 28 -5.52 -4.37 12.30
C ARG A 28 -4.24 -5.12 11.97
N ASN A 29 -4.07 -6.31 12.55
CA ASN A 29 -3.03 -7.21 12.09
C ASN A 29 -3.62 -8.05 10.98
N GLU A 30 -3.32 -7.68 9.73
CA GLU A 30 -3.87 -8.39 8.57
C GLU A 30 -3.27 -9.80 8.50
N ARG A 31 -4.11 -10.79 8.25
CA ARG A 31 -3.61 -12.16 8.04
C ARG A 31 -2.89 -12.21 6.70
N ASN A 32 -1.80 -12.95 6.66
CA ASN A 32 -1.02 -13.21 5.44
C ASN A 32 -1.21 -14.64 4.93
N GLN A 33 -2.28 -15.30 5.40
CA GLN A 33 -2.59 -16.68 5.12
C GLN A 33 -4.08 -16.87 4.83
N PHE A 34 -4.37 -17.73 3.87
CA PHE A 34 -5.70 -18.24 3.58
C PHE A 34 -5.69 -19.77 3.74
N THR A 35 -6.60 -20.29 4.56
CA THR A 35 -6.65 -21.71 4.89
C THR A 35 -8.00 -22.29 4.55
N VAL A 36 -8.01 -23.47 3.92
CA VAL A 36 -9.21 -24.27 3.69
C VAL A 36 -9.08 -25.53 4.52
N THR A 37 -9.96 -25.68 5.50
CA THR A 37 -9.99 -26.85 6.39
C THR A 37 -11.41 -27.32 6.61
N PHE A 38 -11.57 -28.63 6.73
CA PHE A 38 -12.76 -29.32 7.20
C PHE A 38 -12.47 -29.95 8.57
N PRO A 39 -13.49 -30.37 9.35
CA PRO A 39 -13.27 -31.00 10.66
C PRO A 39 -12.36 -32.24 10.62
N PHE A 40 -12.30 -32.93 9.48
CA PHE A 40 -11.58 -34.18 9.29
C PHE A 40 -10.37 -34.07 8.34
N PHE A 41 -10.13 -32.91 7.72
CA PHE A 41 -9.09 -32.78 6.70
C PHE A 41 -8.65 -31.33 6.48
N HIS A 42 -7.33 -31.13 6.43
CA HIS A 42 -6.72 -29.87 6.02
C HIS A 42 -6.45 -29.89 4.52
N VAL A 43 -7.09 -29.00 3.75
CA VAL A 43 -7.00 -29.02 2.29
C VAL A 43 -5.78 -28.25 1.81
N LEU A 44 -5.63 -27.01 2.26
CA LEU A 44 -4.52 -26.15 1.87
C LEU A 44 -4.32 -25.01 2.85
N THR A 45 -3.07 -24.60 2.94
CA THR A 45 -2.62 -23.32 3.47
C THR A 45 -1.95 -22.57 2.34
N PHE A 46 -2.45 -21.35 2.06
CA PHE A 46 -1.90 -20.45 1.07
C PHE A 46 -1.32 -19.22 1.75
N ASP A 47 0.00 -19.08 1.68
CA ASP A 47 0.72 -17.92 2.22
C ASP A 47 0.98 -16.86 1.14
N PHE A 48 1.02 -15.61 1.58
CA PHE A 48 1.39 -14.48 0.74
C PHE A 48 2.19 -13.45 1.53
N LEU A 49 2.94 -12.60 0.83
CA LEU A 49 3.59 -11.46 1.48
C LEU A 49 2.57 -10.35 1.68
N LYS A 50 2.67 -9.62 2.80
CA LYS A 50 1.85 -8.44 3.06
C LYS A 50 2.72 -7.22 3.30
N VAL A 51 2.22 -6.07 2.84
CA VAL A 51 2.78 -4.76 3.10
C VAL A 51 1.69 -3.93 3.75
N GLU A 52 1.84 -3.63 5.05
CA GLU A 52 0.90 -2.83 5.83
C GLU A 52 1.43 -1.39 5.90
N LEU A 53 1.02 -0.54 4.95
CA LEU A 53 1.64 0.77 4.73
C LEU A 53 1.56 1.67 5.97
N ASN A 54 0.42 1.67 6.67
CA ASN A 54 0.24 2.47 7.88
C ASN A 54 1.20 2.11 9.04
N LYS A 55 1.84 0.94 8.99
CA LYS A 55 2.85 0.49 9.98
C LYS A 55 4.28 0.80 9.55
N ILE A 56 4.48 1.24 8.30
CA ILE A 56 5.79 1.59 7.75
C ILE A 56 6.03 3.07 8.01
N ASN A 57 7.13 3.42 8.68
CA ASN A 57 7.48 4.82 8.89
C ASN A 57 7.97 5.42 7.56
N TRP A 58 7.32 6.49 7.11
CA TRP A 58 7.65 7.15 5.85
C TRP A 58 9.11 7.63 5.78
N ARG A 59 9.73 7.95 6.93
CA ARG A 59 11.12 8.42 7.00
C ARG A 59 12.12 7.38 6.54
N ASP A 60 11.80 6.10 6.72
CA ASP A 60 12.69 5.00 6.32
C ASP A 60 12.80 4.91 4.79
N TYR A 61 11.83 5.46 4.06
CA TYR A 61 11.73 5.32 2.60
C TYR A 61 11.92 6.64 1.84
N ILE A 62 11.82 7.79 2.49
CA ILE A 62 11.86 9.09 1.80
C ILE A 62 13.18 9.37 1.09
N GLN A 63 14.29 8.82 1.59
CA GLN A 63 15.60 8.99 0.97
C GLN A 63 15.90 7.94 -0.11
N SER A 64 15.02 6.94 -0.27
CA SER A 64 15.21 5.85 -1.23
C SER A 64 15.06 6.34 -2.68
N ASN A 65 15.67 5.60 -3.61
CA ASN A 65 15.46 5.81 -5.05
C ASN A 65 14.43 4.81 -5.62
N ASN A 66 13.39 4.47 -4.83
CA ASN A 66 12.38 3.49 -5.20
C ASN A 66 11.06 4.17 -5.61
N PRO A 67 10.66 4.12 -6.89
CA PRO A 67 9.44 4.77 -7.38
C PRO A 67 8.16 4.19 -6.77
N VAL A 68 8.16 2.91 -6.40
CA VAL A 68 7.02 2.27 -5.70
C VAL A 68 6.88 2.83 -4.30
N ALA A 69 7.99 3.01 -3.59
CA ALA A 69 7.97 3.63 -2.26
C ALA A 69 7.48 5.09 -2.34
N ALA A 70 7.93 5.85 -3.35
CA ALA A 70 7.45 7.20 -3.60
C ALA A 70 5.93 7.25 -3.81
N ALA A 71 5.38 6.38 -4.66
CA ALA A 71 3.95 6.34 -4.97
C ALA A 71 3.09 5.97 -3.75
N LEU A 72 3.61 5.15 -2.85
CA LEU A 72 2.89 4.66 -1.66
C LEU A 72 3.15 5.50 -0.40
N LEU A 73 4.07 6.47 -0.45
CA LEU A 73 4.50 7.28 0.69
C LEU A 73 3.33 7.99 1.39
N SER A 74 2.32 8.42 0.63
CA SER A 74 1.10 9.08 1.15
C SER A 74 0.22 8.19 2.03
N LYS A 75 0.45 6.87 2.03
CA LYS A 75 -0.27 5.90 2.87
C LYS A 75 0.61 5.27 3.94
N MET A 76 1.89 5.67 4.00
CA MET A 76 2.79 5.26 5.07
C MET A 76 2.43 5.94 6.39
N GLY A 77 2.93 5.42 7.50
CA GLY A 77 2.72 5.97 8.83
C GLY A 77 3.42 7.31 9.01
N TYR A 78 2.64 8.38 9.06
CA TYR A 78 3.04 9.73 9.48
C TYR A 78 1.90 10.41 10.26
N SER A 79 2.23 11.38 11.11
CA SER A 79 1.26 12.18 11.85
C SER A 79 0.72 13.34 10.99
N GLU A 80 -0.47 13.87 11.32
CA GLU A 80 -1.04 15.00 10.57
C GLU A 80 -0.11 16.25 10.58
N LYS A 81 0.69 16.43 11.64
CA LYS A 81 1.69 17.51 11.72
C LYS A 81 2.80 17.36 10.68
N GLU A 82 3.15 16.13 10.33
CA GLU A 82 4.23 15.81 9.39
C GLU A 82 3.78 15.85 7.94
N LYS A 83 2.48 15.92 7.67
CA LYS A 83 1.90 15.85 6.31
C LYS A 83 2.49 16.85 5.32
N VAL A 84 2.71 18.10 5.76
CA VAL A 84 3.34 19.14 4.94
C VAL A 84 4.79 18.78 4.63
N GLN A 85 5.51 18.25 5.62
CA GLN A 85 6.88 17.79 5.46
C GLN A 85 6.95 16.61 4.49
N VAL A 86 6.09 15.59 4.65
CA VAL A 86 6.01 14.42 3.77
C VAL A 86 5.83 14.84 2.32
N LYS A 87 4.90 15.77 2.04
CA LYS A 87 4.68 16.26 0.67
C LYS A 87 5.90 17.00 0.11
N LYS A 88 6.56 17.84 0.92
CA LYS A 88 7.78 18.55 0.52
C LYS A 88 8.91 17.59 0.18
N GLU A 89 9.16 16.61 1.05
CA GLU A 89 10.23 15.63 0.82
C GLU A 89 9.89 14.68 -0.34
N PHE A 90 8.62 14.34 -0.55
CA PHE A 90 8.18 13.58 -1.73
C PHE A 90 8.53 14.29 -3.03
N LEU A 91 8.29 15.61 -3.13
CA LEU A 91 8.66 16.37 -4.33
C LEU A 91 10.18 16.38 -4.55
N ARG A 92 10.97 16.51 -3.47
CA ARG A 92 12.43 16.40 -3.55
C ARG A 92 12.88 15.01 -3.99
N MET A 93 12.22 13.97 -3.47
CA MET A 93 12.46 12.58 -3.84
C MET A 93 12.20 12.39 -5.34
N LEU A 94 11.08 12.89 -5.89
CA LEU A 94 10.78 12.82 -7.32
C LEU A 94 11.84 13.50 -8.19
N VAL A 95 12.29 14.70 -7.82
CA VAL A 95 13.34 15.42 -8.56
C VAL A 95 14.65 14.65 -8.56
N LYS A 96 15.03 14.07 -7.40
CA LYS A 96 16.27 13.29 -7.26
C LYS A 96 16.28 12.00 -8.09
N MET A 97 15.12 11.39 -8.33
CA MET A 97 15.06 10.11 -9.06
C MET A 97 15.28 10.23 -10.57
N GLU A 98 15.28 11.46 -11.13
CA GLU A 98 15.49 11.73 -12.57
C GLU A 98 14.60 10.85 -13.47
N LEU A 99 13.35 10.66 -13.07
CA LEU A 99 12.39 9.84 -13.81
C LEU A 99 11.97 10.55 -15.11
N ASN A 100 11.63 9.74 -16.12
CA ASN A 100 10.98 10.29 -17.30
C ASN A 100 9.64 10.96 -16.92
N PRO A 101 9.17 11.95 -17.70
CA PRO A 101 8.00 12.75 -17.34
C PRO A 101 6.74 11.91 -17.06
N ALA A 102 6.48 10.89 -17.89
CA ALA A 102 5.30 10.02 -17.74
C ALA A 102 5.33 9.21 -16.42
N LYS A 103 6.49 8.70 -16.01
CA LYS A 103 6.65 7.99 -14.73
C LYS A 103 6.50 8.95 -13.55
N ALA A 104 7.09 10.14 -13.65
CA ALA A 104 6.98 11.15 -12.60
C ALA A 104 5.52 11.57 -12.40
N GLU A 105 4.78 11.79 -13.51
CA GLU A 105 3.36 12.12 -13.48
C GLU A 105 2.52 11.00 -12.88
N LEU A 106 2.78 9.74 -13.27
CA LEU A 106 2.09 8.58 -12.70
C LEU A 106 2.27 8.52 -11.18
N ILE A 107 3.52 8.60 -10.69
CA ILE A 107 3.82 8.53 -9.25
C ILE A 107 3.19 9.71 -8.51
N ASN A 108 3.24 10.91 -9.08
CA ASN A 108 2.60 12.09 -8.53
C ASN A 108 1.07 11.92 -8.44
N GLY A 109 0.44 11.39 -9.48
CA GLY A 109 -1.00 11.10 -9.50
C GLY A 109 -1.41 10.09 -8.43
N PHE A 110 -0.61 9.04 -8.23
CA PHE A 110 -0.80 8.09 -7.13
C PHE A 110 -0.73 8.79 -5.76
N PHE A 111 0.32 9.56 -5.52
CA PHE A 111 0.54 10.26 -4.26
C PHE A 111 -0.60 11.23 -3.92
N GLU A 112 -0.99 12.09 -4.87
CA GLU A 112 -2.05 13.09 -4.65
C GLU A 112 -3.42 12.44 -4.42
N THR A 113 -3.77 11.42 -5.20
CA THR A 113 -5.05 10.69 -5.05
C THR A 113 -5.20 10.14 -3.64
N TYR A 114 -4.16 9.46 -3.15
CA TYR A 114 -4.19 8.85 -1.83
C TYR A 114 -4.05 9.85 -0.68
N LEU A 115 -3.31 10.94 -0.88
CA LEU A 115 -3.21 12.04 0.09
C LEU A 115 -4.54 12.78 0.24
N PHE A 116 -5.26 13.02 -0.86
CA PHE A 116 -6.56 13.69 -0.85
C PHE A 116 -7.63 12.84 -0.15
N LEU A 117 -7.63 11.52 -0.38
CA LEU A 117 -8.53 10.60 0.33
C LEU A 117 -8.32 10.62 1.85
N ASN A 118 -7.10 10.88 2.35
CA ASN A 118 -6.84 11.08 3.77
C ASN A 118 -7.48 12.38 4.31
N LYS A 119 -7.62 13.44 3.51
CA LYS A 119 -8.28 14.68 3.94
C LYS A 119 -9.79 14.52 4.16
N ARG A 120 -10.45 13.68 3.36
CA ARG A 120 -11.91 13.45 3.46
C ARG A 120 -12.32 12.53 4.63
N GLN A 121 -11.40 11.75 5.19
CA GLN A 121 -11.69 10.90 6.35
C GLN A 121 -11.78 11.67 7.69
N GLY A 122 -11.43 12.96 7.71
CA GLY A 122 -11.61 13.85 8.88
C GLY A 122 -12.96 14.56 8.96
N GLY A 123 -13.96 14.13 8.19
CA GLY A 123 -15.25 14.83 8.08
C GLY A 123 -16.42 13.89 7.87
N THR A 124 -16.74 13.08 8.88
CA THR A 124 -18.11 12.57 9.11
C THR A 124 -18.23 12.08 10.55
N THR A 125 -18.24 13.02 11.48
CA THR A 125 -19.07 12.92 12.69
C THR A 125 -20.15 13.97 12.56
N HIS A 126 -21.22 13.63 11.84
CA HIS A 126 -22.51 14.26 12.03
C HIS A 126 -23.44 13.16 12.53
N GLY A 127 -24.04 13.41 13.69
CA GLY A 127 -24.78 12.43 14.46
C GLY A 127 -26.00 11.88 13.74
N ARG A 128 -26.47 10.77 14.27
CA ARG A 128 -27.88 10.44 14.43
C ARG A 128 -27.99 9.52 15.66
N ASP A 129 -28.75 10.06 16.61
CA ASP A 129 -29.64 9.44 17.59
C ASP A 129 -29.07 8.45 18.62
#